data_AF-A0A543HVN6-F1
#
_entry.id   AF-A0A543HVN6-F1
#
_cell.length_a   1.000
_cell.length_b   1.000
_cell.length_c   1.000
_cell.angle_alpha   90.00
_cell.angle_beta   90.00
_cell.angle_gamma   90.00
#
_symmetry.space_group_name_H-M   'P 1'
#
loop_
_entity.id
_entity.type
_entity.pdbx_description
1 polymer ?
#
loop_
_entity_poly.entity_id
_entity_poly.type
_entity_poly.pdbx_seq_one_letter_code
_entity_poly.pdbx_strand_id
1 'polypeptide(L)'
;MSDASSRPVTADGAALRALATVRLETRAMSDRLLDHLPDLGDVPTQRLLDTWVEQAADALRALSEAAEERLLDLGRTSAPDGIPPGYAAGDLAPSARPGAPEGGQR
;
A
#
# COMPACT_ATOMS: atom_id res chain seq x y z
N MET A 1 -8.89 19.14 -23.67
CA MET A 1 -8.37 18.83 -22.33
C MET A 1 -8.67 17.36 -22.03
N SER A 2 -7.92 16.43 -22.62
CA SER A 2 -8.24 15.00 -22.55
C SER A 2 -6.95 14.16 -22.68
N ASP A 3 -6.25 13.98 -21.56
CA ASP A 3 -5.06 13.11 -21.48
C ASP A 3 -5.04 12.26 -20.19
N ALA A 4 -6.25 12.05 -19.62
CA ALA A 4 -6.46 11.25 -18.41
C ALA A 4 -7.02 9.84 -18.70
N SER A 5 -7.38 9.55 -19.96
CA SER A 5 -8.31 8.46 -20.28
C SER A 5 -7.69 7.07 -20.41
N SER A 6 -6.36 6.95 -20.42
CA SER A 6 -5.66 5.67 -20.65
C SER A 6 -4.31 5.61 -19.91
N ARG A 7 -4.31 5.83 -18.58
CA ARG A 7 -3.20 5.29 -17.77
C ARG A 7 -3.43 3.77 -17.70
N PRO A 8 -2.49 2.92 -18.16
CA PRO A 8 -2.73 1.49 -18.17
C PRO A 8 -2.65 0.94 -16.75
N VAL A 9 -3.52 -0.02 -16.41
CA VAL A 9 -3.59 -0.67 -15.08
C VAL A 9 -2.23 -1.23 -14.63
N THR A 10 -1.35 -1.58 -15.58
CA THR A 10 0.03 -2.01 -15.32
C THR A 10 0.94 -0.90 -14.79
N ALA A 11 0.71 0.37 -15.17
CA ALA A 11 1.43 1.53 -14.65
C ALA A 11 0.95 1.90 -13.24
N ASP A 12 -0.35 1.84 -12.96
CA ASP A 12 -0.88 2.05 -11.61
C ASP A 12 -0.44 0.91 -10.67
N GLY A 13 -0.51 -0.34 -11.14
CA GLY A 13 0.07 -1.50 -10.46
C GLY A 13 1.60 -1.47 -10.34
N ALA A 14 2.31 -0.63 -11.11
CA ALA A 14 3.73 -0.36 -10.90
C ALA A 14 3.95 0.75 -9.85
N ALA A 15 3.16 1.82 -9.89
CA ALA A 15 3.19 2.91 -8.91
C ALA A 15 2.84 2.42 -7.49
N LEU A 16 1.80 1.58 -7.35
CA LEU A 16 1.44 0.94 -6.08
C LEU A 16 2.58 0.08 -5.51
N ARG A 17 3.27 -0.69 -6.37
CA ARG A 17 4.44 -1.48 -5.95
C ARG A 17 5.62 -0.58 -5.55
N ALA A 18 5.91 0.47 -6.32
CA ALA A 18 6.96 1.42 -5.98
C ALA A 18 6.72 2.12 -4.64
N LEU A 19 5.49 2.59 -4.38
CA LEU A 19 5.11 3.19 -3.09
C LEU A 19 5.22 2.19 -1.93
N ALA A 20 4.80 0.93 -2.13
CA ALA A 20 4.93 -0.13 -1.13
C ALA A 20 6.40 -0.47 -0.82
N THR A 21 7.27 -0.50 -1.84
CA THR A 21 8.73 -0.65 -1.70
C THR A 21 9.32 0.53 -0.93
N VAL A 22 9.04 1.78 -1.33
CA VAL A 22 9.53 2.98 -0.64
C VAL A 22 9.15 2.97 0.84
N ARG A 23 7.88 2.67 1.18
CA ARG A 23 7.41 2.60 2.57
C ARG A 23 8.15 1.52 3.39
N LEU A 24 8.48 0.39 2.78
CA LEU A 24 9.25 -0.68 3.44
C LEU A 24 10.72 -0.29 3.62
N GLU A 25 11.32 0.33 2.61
CA GLU A 25 12.72 0.74 2.60
C GLU A 25 13.00 1.92 3.54
N THR A 26 12.16 2.97 3.58
CA THR A 26 12.37 4.09 4.50
C THR A 26 12.23 3.65 5.95
N ARG A 27 11.28 2.76 6.26
CA ARG A 27 11.12 2.19 7.60
C ARG A 27 12.33 1.35 8.01
N ALA A 28 12.74 0.40 7.18
CA ALA A 28 13.92 -0.43 7.45
C ALA A 28 15.24 0.37 7.48
N MET A 29 15.30 1.53 6.81
CA MET A 29 16.42 2.46 6.91
C MET A 29 16.39 3.25 8.23
N SER A 30 15.21 3.65 8.70
CA SER A 30 15.03 4.32 10.00
C SER A 30 15.42 3.39 11.15
N ASP A 31 14.97 2.13 11.12
CA ASP A 31 15.30 1.13 12.15
C ASP A 31 16.84 0.93 12.23
N ARG A 32 17.52 0.79 11.08
CA ARG A 32 18.99 0.65 11.00
C ARG A 32 19.78 1.89 11.43
N LEU A 33 19.20 3.09 11.29
CA LEU A 33 19.84 4.34 11.70
C LEU A 33 20.00 4.40 13.23
N LEU A 34 19.04 3.81 13.95
CA LEU A 34 19.03 3.71 15.41
C LEU A 34 19.92 2.55 15.91
N ASP A 35 19.93 1.41 15.21
CA ASP A 35 20.77 0.24 15.54
C ASP A 35 22.29 0.50 15.39
N HIS A 36 22.71 1.52 14.66
CA HIS A 36 24.11 1.74 14.25
C HIS A 36 24.65 3.14 14.61
N LEU A 37 24.22 3.71 15.74
CA LEU A 37 24.77 4.95 16.28
C LEU A 37 26.21 4.74 16.82
N PRO A 38 27.25 5.39 16.26
CA PRO A 38 28.60 5.32 16.81
C PRO A 38 28.76 6.17 18.09
N ASP A 39 29.58 5.69 19.02
CA ASP A 39 30.15 6.49 20.12
C ASP A 39 31.35 7.30 19.61
N LEU A 40 31.26 8.62 19.71
CA LEU A 40 32.29 9.57 19.29
C LEU A 40 33.21 10.02 20.43
N GLY A 41 32.89 9.71 21.69
CA GLY A 41 33.61 10.16 22.88
C GLY A 41 33.51 11.66 23.23
N ASP A 42 33.34 12.56 22.24
CA ASP A 42 33.12 14.00 22.46
C ASP A 42 31.63 14.31 22.67
N VAL A 43 31.26 14.73 23.87
CA VAL A 43 29.86 15.01 24.25
C VAL A 43 29.18 16.09 23.37
N PRO A 44 29.85 17.18 22.96
CA PRO A 44 29.31 18.11 21.96
C PRO A 44 28.99 17.47 20.60
N THR A 45 29.92 16.67 20.05
CA THR A 45 29.74 16.06 18.72
C THR A 45 28.74 14.92 18.76
N GLN A 46 28.72 14.13 19.85
CA GLN A 46 27.71 13.10 20.08
C GLN A 46 26.29 13.69 20.02
N ARG A 47 26.01 14.76 20.79
CA ARG A 47 24.68 15.42 20.78
C ARG A 47 24.27 15.92 19.39
N LEU A 48 25.21 16.40 18.59
CA LEU A 48 24.94 16.84 17.22
C LEU A 48 24.58 15.67 16.31
N LEU A 49 25.28 14.54 16.45
CA LEU A 49 24.96 13.28 15.77
C LEU A 49 23.60 12.73 16.22
N ASP A 50 23.35 12.64 17.52
CA ASP A 50 22.09 12.15 18.10
C ASP A 50 20.90 12.95 17.53
N THR A 51 20.99 14.28 17.56
CA THR A 51 19.98 15.21 17.00
C THR A 51 19.76 15.00 15.49
N TRP A 52 20.82 14.72 14.74
CA TRP A 52 20.74 14.47 13.30
C TRP A 52 20.12 13.09 12.99
N VAL A 53 20.41 12.07 13.79
CA VAL A 53 19.80 10.73 13.68
C VAL A 53 18.30 10.77 13.99
N GLU A 54 17.89 11.50 15.04
CA GLU A 54 16.48 11.74 15.35
C GLU A 54 15.75 12.43 14.17
N GLN A 55 16.32 13.51 13.63
CA GLN A 55 15.75 14.22 12.47
C GLN A 55 15.68 13.35 11.21
N ALA A 56 16.65 12.47 10.98
CA ALA A 56 16.64 11.53 9.86
C ALA A 56 15.57 10.45 10.03
N ALA A 57 15.39 9.90 11.24
CA ALA A 57 14.36 8.93 11.55
C ALA A 57 12.94 9.52 11.39
N ASP A 58 12.70 10.73 11.91
CA ASP A 58 11.42 11.44 11.74
C ASP A 58 11.11 11.73 10.26
N ALA A 59 12.11 12.13 9.46
CA ALA A 59 11.93 12.35 8.03
C ALA A 59 11.59 11.04 7.27
N LEU A 60 12.26 9.93 7.58
CA LEU A 60 11.98 8.61 7.00
C LEU A 60 10.59 8.10 7.42
N ARG A 61 10.16 8.39 8.65
CA ARG A 61 8.82 8.11 9.15
C ARG A 61 7.75 8.91 8.39
N ALA A 62 7.92 10.23 8.26
CA ALA A 62 6.98 11.07 7.53
C ALA A 62 6.84 10.64 6.05
N LEU A 63 7.93 10.21 5.42
CA LEU A 63 7.92 9.63 4.06
C LEU A 63 7.15 8.29 4.01
N SER A 64 7.28 7.44 5.04
CA SER A 64 6.50 6.20 5.16
C SER A 64 4.99 6.49 5.31
N GLU A 65 4.63 7.47 6.14
CA GLU A 65 3.23 7.83 6.40
C GLU A 65 2.59 8.46 5.14
N ALA A 66 3.26 9.39 4.46
CA ALA A 66 2.80 9.96 3.19
C ALA A 66 2.69 8.92 2.05
N ALA A 67 3.59 7.93 2.01
CA ALA A 67 3.49 6.81 1.06
C ALA A 67 2.27 5.92 1.35
N GLU A 68 1.91 5.73 2.63
CA GLU A 68 0.73 4.97 3.03
C GLU A 68 -0.59 5.70 2.71
N GLU A 69 -0.67 7.01 2.99
CA GLU A 69 -1.80 7.84 2.56
C GLU A 69 -2.01 7.74 1.04
N ARG A 70 -0.92 7.82 0.26
CA ARG A 70 -1.00 7.74 -1.20
C ARG A 70 -1.41 6.36 -1.71
N LEU A 71 -1.00 5.28 -1.04
CA LEU A 71 -1.48 3.92 -1.32
C LEU A 71 -2.99 3.78 -1.06
N LEU A 72 -3.47 4.34 0.06
CA LEU A 72 -4.89 4.32 0.42
C LEU A 72 -5.77 5.08 -0.59
N ASP A 73 -5.34 6.26 -1.05
CA ASP A 73 -6.06 7.04 -2.06
C ASP A 73 -6.13 6.36 -3.42
N LEU A 74 -5.02 5.78 -3.88
CA LEU A 74 -5.00 5.01 -5.13
C LEU A 74 -5.85 3.74 -5.01
N GLY A 75 -5.86 3.09 -3.84
CA GLY A 75 -6.74 1.97 -3.53
C GLY A 75 -8.24 2.34 -3.58
N ARG A 76 -8.62 3.47 -2.96
CA ARG A 76 -10.00 4.01 -3.02
C ARG A 76 -10.41 4.31 -4.46
N THR A 77 -9.53 4.95 -5.24
CA THR A 77 -9.79 5.33 -6.64
C THR A 77 -9.84 4.11 -7.58
N SER A 78 -9.28 2.97 -7.17
CA SER A 78 -9.33 1.70 -7.92
C SER A 78 -10.54 0.83 -7.57
N ALA A 79 -11.31 1.19 -6.54
CA ALA A 79 -12.57 0.51 -6.23
C ALA A 79 -13.66 0.96 -7.22
N PRO A 80 -14.41 0.06 -7.86
CA PRO A 80 -15.51 0.46 -8.72
C PRO A 80 -16.65 1.08 -7.88
N ASP A 81 -17.14 2.25 -8.27
CA ASP A 81 -18.17 3.08 -7.61
C ASP A 81 -19.54 2.40 -7.32
N GLY A 82 -19.68 1.11 -7.60
CA GLY A 82 -20.93 0.35 -7.52
C GLY A 82 -21.12 -0.56 -6.31
N ILE A 83 -20.13 -0.73 -5.42
CA ILE A 83 -20.24 -1.64 -4.25
C ILE A 83 -20.24 -0.85 -2.94
N PRO A 84 -21.41 -0.64 -2.29
CA PRO A 84 -21.47 0.03 -0.99
C PRO A 84 -20.84 -0.83 0.12
N PRO A 85 -20.19 -0.22 1.13
CA PRO A 85 -19.61 -0.92 2.28
C PRO A 85 -20.73 -1.46 3.19
N GLY A 86 -21.22 -2.64 2.84
CA GLY A 86 -22.38 -3.28 3.46
C GLY A 86 -22.83 -4.56 2.76
N TYR A 87 -22.44 -4.77 1.49
CA TYR A 87 -22.68 -6.03 0.76
C TYR A 87 -21.69 -7.14 1.18
N ALA A 88 -21.70 -7.47 2.48
CA ALA A 88 -20.92 -8.57 3.03
C ALA A 88 -21.40 -9.92 2.48
N ALA A 89 -20.51 -10.91 2.44
CA ALA A 89 -20.72 -12.24 1.88
C ALA A 89 -22.05 -12.88 2.32
N GLY A 90 -23.01 -13.00 1.38
CA GLY A 90 -24.38 -13.40 1.75
C GLY A 90 -25.29 -13.98 0.67
N ASP A 91 -25.01 -13.86 -0.65
CA ASP A 91 -25.93 -14.41 -1.67
C ASP A 91 -25.27 -14.84 -3.00
N LEU A 92 -24.24 -15.69 -2.91
CA LEU A 92 -23.83 -16.53 -4.06
C LEU A 92 -24.60 -17.87 -4.04
N ALA A 93 -25.92 -17.79 -4.10
CA ALA A 93 -26.76 -18.96 -4.35
C ALA A 93 -26.45 -19.53 -5.75
N PRO A 94 -26.05 -20.81 -5.89
CA PRO A 94 -25.80 -21.43 -7.19
C PRO A 94 -27.14 -21.68 -7.90
N SER A 95 -27.64 -20.67 -8.63
CA SER A 95 -28.91 -20.74 -9.34
C SER A 95 -28.93 -21.94 -10.30
N ALA A 96 -29.94 -22.80 -10.13
CA ALA A 96 -29.94 -24.13 -10.70
C ALA A 96 -30.03 -24.13 -12.23
N ARG A 97 -29.33 -25.06 -12.88
CA ARG A 97 -29.52 -25.35 -14.31
C ARG A 97 -30.95 -25.85 -14.54
N PRO A 98 -31.73 -25.25 -15.47
CA PRO A 98 -32.96 -25.87 -15.96
C PRO A 98 -32.66 -27.26 -16.54
N GLY A 99 -33.53 -28.24 -16.25
CA GLY A 99 -33.28 -29.64 -16.59
C GLY A 99 -33.32 -29.91 -18.09
N ALA A 100 -32.48 -30.85 -18.55
CA ALA A 100 -32.70 -31.53 -19.81
C ALA A 100 -33.83 -32.57 -19.63
N PRO A 101 -34.78 -32.70 -20.58
CA PRO A 101 -35.83 -33.71 -20.49
C PRO A 101 -35.23 -35.12 -20.61
N GLU A 102 -35.80 -36.05 -19.84
CA GLU A 102 -35.31 -37.42 -19.71
C GLU A 102 -35.53 -38.25 -20.99
N GLY A 103 -34.58 -39.13 -21.31
CA GLY A 103 -34.77 -40.17 -22.31
C GLY A 103 -35.32 -41.44 -21.66
N GLY A 104 -36.54 -41.87 -22.02
CA GLY A 104 -37.01 -43.21 -21.66
C GLY A 104 -38.51 -43.44 -21.70
N GLN A 105 -39.04 -43.95 -22.82
CA GLN A 105 -40.03 -45.05 -22.84
C GLN A 105 -40.43 -45.48 -24.26
N ARG A 106 -39.83 -46.58 -24.75
CA ARG A 106 -40.48 -47.82 -25.26
C ARG A 106 -39.55 -48.62 -26.16
#